data_AF-S5LZ26-F1
#
_entry.id   AF-S5LZ26-F1
#
_cell.length_a   1.000
_cell.length_b   1.000
_cell.length_c   1.000
_cell.angle_alpha   90.00
_cell.angle_beta   90.00
_cell.angle_gamma   90.00
#
_symmetry.space_group_name_H-M   'P 1'
#
loop_
_entity.id
_entity.type
_entity.pdbx_description
1 polymer ?
#
loop_
_entity_poly.entity_id
_entity_poly.type
_entity_poly.pdbx_seq_one_letter_code
_entity_poly.pdbx_strand_id
1 'polypeptide(L)'
;MEKSDIKNEKQLLNLDNQDNFDLVLIKQIKINKWKNYFKLTSHRIALLAIVLALNICLSFISVYLFQGFAFLGFLRYEITFISYLICLKAINLFYSSLIVIIASWMRFIGIDPMAEWVGVLTMNLSDLFAICIFALFFYFSNIFFKNKNYEVLKTFIIALIVSILVSFWNIILNFSFILYLYDKFYGNSSGVFLEFKTWWYAGVLFGFNISKYMFNFIIFLSLIKPLNRIKSNSNL
;
A
#
# COMPACT_ATOMS: atom_id res chain seq x y z
N MET A 1 39.70 54.88 8.79
CA MET A 1 38.54 54.09 9.22
C MET A 1 37.79 53.42 8.06
N GLU A 2 38.18 53.60 6.80
CA GLU A 2 37.38 53.19 5.62
C GLU A 2 37.64 51.74 5.12
N LYS A 3 38.68 51.06 5.64
CA LYS A 3 39.05 49.69 5.19
C LYS A 3 38.33 48.55 5.92
N SER A 4 37.67 48.82 7.06
CA SER A 4 36.92 47.79 7.80
C SER A 4 35.57 47.49 7.14
N ASP A 5 34.92 48.50 6.58
CA ASP A 5 33.53 48.39 6.12
C ASP A 5 33.44 47.63 4.79
N ILE A 6 34.39 47.85 3.89
CA ILE A 6 34.50 47.11 2.61
C ILE A 6 34.77 45.61 2.82
N LYS A 7 35.44 45.24 3.92
CA LYS A 7 35.76 43.84 4.21
C LYS A 7 34.54 43.06 4.72
N ASN A 8 33.68 43.73 5.49
CA ASN A 8 32.42 43.15 5.97
C ASN A 8 31.39 43.02 4.83
N GLU A 9 31.33 43.98 3.91
CA GLU A 9 30.40 43.94 2.78
C GLU A 9 30.72 42.80 1.80
N LYS A 10 32.01 42.53 1.52
CA LYS A 10 32.45 41.38 0.73
C LYS A 10 32.18 40.03 1.42
N GLN A 11 32.19 39.98 2.75
CA GLN A 11 31.84 38.76 3.49
C GLN A 11 30.33 38.51 3.48
N LEU A 12 29.50 39.55 3.62
CA LEU A 12 28.04 39.47 3.51
C LEU A 12 27.60 39.05 2.10
N LEU A 13 28.19 39.63 1.05
CA LEU A 13 27.94 39.25 -0.35
C LEU A 13 28.35 37.79 -0.66
N ASN A 14 29.38 37.26 0.00
CA ASN A 14 29.78 35.86 -0.17
C ASN A 14 28.85 34.89 0.58
N LEU A 15 28.31 35.28 1.73
CA LEU A 15 27.32 34.49 2.48
C LEU A 15 25.98 34.40 1.73
N ASP A 16 25.47 35.52 1.20
CA ASP A 16 24.23 35.54 0.41
C ASP A 16 24.34 34.73 -0.89
N ASN A 17 25.51 34.70 -1.52
CA ASN A 17 25.75 33.89 -2.72
C ASN A 17 25.88 32.40 -2.39
N GLN A 18 26.44 32.04 -1.24
CA GLN A 18 26.59 30.66 -0.80
C GLN A 18 25.26 30.05 -0.36
N ASP A 19 24.44 30.79 0.39
CA ASP A 19 23.09 30.37 0.80
C ASP A 19 22.16 30.19 -0.41
N ASN A 20 22.25 31.09 -1.40
CA ASN A 20 21.49 30.94 -2.66
C ASN A 20 21.95 29.73 -3.47
N PHE A 21 23.26 29.44 -3.50
CA PHE A 21 23.80 28.26 -4.19
C PHE A 21 23.32 26.95 -3.54
N ASP A 22 23.34 26.88 -2.21
CA ASP A 22 22.88 25.71 -1.45
C ASP A 22 21.37 25.48 -1.63
N LEU A 23 20.56 26.54 -1.67
CA LEU A 23 19.13 26.46 -1.96
C LEU A 23 18.84 25.93 -3.38
N VAL A 24 19.56 26.43 -4.38
CA VAL A 24 19.43 25.94 -5.78
C VAL A 24 19.82 24.47 -5.88
N LEU A 25 20.91 24.08 -5.22
CA LEU A 25 21.41 22.70 -5.22
C LEU A 25 20.42 21.74 -4.52
N ILE A 26 19.87 22.13 -3.36
CA ILE A 26 18.82 21.36 -2.66
C ILE A 26 17.58 21.20 -3.55
N LYS A 27 17.16 22.26 -4.24
CA LYS A 27 16.01 22.22 -5.15
C LYS A 27 16.26 21.28 -6.32
N GLN A 28 17.45 21.32 -6.94
CA GLN A 28 17.82 20.42 -8.03
C GLN A 28 17.88 18.95 -7.57
N ILE A 29 18.45 18.67 -6.39
CA ILE A 29 18.47 17.32 -5.80
C ILE A 29 17.05 16.82 -5.58
N LYS A 30 16.15 17.64 -5.03
CA LYS A 30 14.74 17.28 -4.84
C LYS A 30 14.07 16.98 -6.18
N ILE A 31 14.22 17.84 -7.18
CA ILE A 31 13.64 17.64 -8.53
C ILE A 31 14.15 16.33 -9.14
N ASN A 32 15.45 16.05 -9.06
CA ASN A 32 16.02 14.82 -9.60
C ASN A 32 15.52 13.58 -8.87
N LYS A 33 15.33 13.64 -7.55
CA LYS A 33 14.69 12.56 -6.77
C LYS A 33 13.27 12.29 -7.24
N TRP A 34 12.46 13.33 -7.42
CA TRP A 34 11.08 13.20 -7.93
C TRP A 34 11.02 12.65 -9.36
N LYS A 35 11.90 13.15 -10.25
CA LYS A 35 12.03 12.62 -11.62
C LYS A 35 12.38 11.13 -11.61
N ASN A 36 13.34 10.71 -10.78
CA ASN A 36 13.74 9.30 -10.67
C ASN A 36 12.64 8.43 -10.02
N TYR A 37 11.88 8.98 -9.08
CA TYR A 37 10.75 8.30 -8.46
C TYR A 37 9.68 7.93 -9.51
N PHE A 38 9.30 8.86 -10.38
CA PHE A 38 8.30 8.65 -11.43
C PHE A 38 8.85 8.20 -12.79
N LYS A 39 10.15 7.96 -12.91
CA LYS A 39 10.75 7.51 -14.18
C LYS A 39 10.25 6.11 -14.53
N LEU A 40 9.57 5.97 -15.67
CA LEU A 40 9.20 4.69 -16.24
C LEU A 40 10.37 4.15 -17.06
N THR A 41 11.05 3.10 -16.58
CA THR A 41 12.07 2.39 -17.36
C THR A 41 11.47 1.10 -17.90
N SER A 42 11.99 0.57 -19.01
CA SER A 42 11.52 -0.71 -19.58
C SER A 42 11.52 -1.84 -18.55
N HIS A 43 12.50 -1.83 -17.64
CA HIS A 43 12.56 -2.77 -16.52
C HIS A 43 11.40 -2.60 -15.52
N ARG A 44 11.05 -1.37 -15.14
CA ARG A 44 9.89 -1.12 -14.26
C ARG A 44 8.58 -1.54 -14.94
N ILE A 45 8.44 -1.32 -16.24
CA ILE A 45 7.27 -1.78 -17.01
C ILE A 45 7.18 -3.31 -16.97
N ALA A 46 8.30 -4.01 -17.21
CA ALA A 46 8.35 -5.47 -17.14
C ALA A 46 7.99 -5.99 -15.74
N LEU A 47 8.53 -5.38 -14.67
CA LEU A 47 8.17 -5.72 -13.30
C LEU A 47 6.68 -5.50 -13.00
N LEU A 48 6.10 -4.39 -13.45
CA LEU A 48 4.67 -4.12 -13.29
C LEU A 48 3.81 -5.18 -13.99
N ALA A 49 4.17 -5.57 -15.21
CA ALA A 49 3.48 -6.62 -15.93
C ALA A 49 3.57 -7.98 -15.21
N ILE A 50 4.75 -8.34 -14.69
CA ILE A 50 4.96 -9.57 -13.90
C ILE A 50 4.13 -9.54 -12.61
N VAL A 51 4.14 -8.43 -11.88
CA VAL A 51 3.34 -8.25 -10.66
C VAL A 51 1.85 -8.37 -10.96
N LEU A 52 1.38 -7.76 -12.06
CA LEU A 52 -0.03 -7.85 -12.46
C LEU A 52 -0.42 -9.28 -12.81
N ALA A 53 0.40 -9.99 -13.59
CA ALA A 53 0.18 -11.41 -13.90
C ALA A 53 0.18 -12.27 -12.62
N LEU A 54 1.12 -12.03 -11.71
CA LEU A 54 1.17 -12.69 -10.41
C LEU A 54 -0.11 -12.41 -9.60
N ASN A 55 -0.60 -11.18 -9.58
CA ASN A 55 -1.84 -10.83 -8.90
C ASN A 55 -3.03 -11.64 -9.45
N ILE A 56 -3.15 -11.72 -10.77
CA ILE A 56 -4.19 -12.51 -11.43
C ILE A 56 -4.10 -13.98 -11.03
N CYS A 57 -2.90 -14.58 -11.07
CA CYS A 57 -2.69 -15.96 -10.62
C CYS A 57 -3.06 -16.16 -9.14
N LEU A 58 -2.64 -15.24 -8.27
CA LEU A 58 -2.98 -15.27 -6.85
C LEU A 58 -4.48 -15.08 -6.62
N SER A 59 -5.16 -14.32 -7.46
CA SER A 59 -6.62 -14.16 -7.42
C SER A 59 -7.31 -15.47 -7.75
N PHE A 60 -6.90 -16.15 -8.83
CA PHE A 60 -7.43 -17.48 -9.15
C PHE A 60 -7.19 -18.48 -8.01
N ILE A 61 -5.96 -18.53 -7.48
CA ILE A 61 -5.63 -19.41 -6.34
C ILE A 61 -6.50 -19.07 -5.12
N SER A 62 -6.71 -17.78 -4.84
CA SER A 62 -7.56 -17.34 -3.72
C SER A 62 -8.99 -17.84 -3.88
N VAL A 63 -9.56 -17.69 -5.08
CA VAL A 63 -10.91 -18.19 -5.38
C VAL A 63 -10.96 -19.69 -5.15
N TYR A 64 -10.10 -20.48 -5.81
CA TYR A 64 -10.18 -21.94 -5.70
C TYR A 64 -9.91 -22.48 -4.28
N LEU A 65 -8.96 -21.90 -3.54
CA LEU A 65 -8.64 -22.38 -2.19
C LEU A 65 -9.63 -21.90 -1.13
N PHE A 66 -10.15 -20.67 -1.25
CA PHE A 66 -10.93 -20.03 -0.19
C PHE A 66 -12.41 -19.89 -0.50
N GLN A 67 -12.91 -20.37 -1.65
CA GLN A 67 -14.34 -20.32 -1.99
C GLN A 67 -15.22 -20.94 -0.89
N GLY A 68 -14.79 -22.06 -0.31
CA GLY A 68 -15.50 -22.74 0.79
C GLY A 68 -15.41 -22.03 2.15
N PHE A 69 -14.52 -21.03 2.27
CA PHE A 69 -14.27 -20.28 3.52
C PHE A 69 -14.85 -18.85 3.47
N ALA A 70 -15.86 -18.61 2.65
CA ALA A 70 -16.58 -17.35 2.63
C ALA A 70 -17.41 -17.19 3.92
N PHE A 71 -16.96 -16.33 4.83
CA PHE A 71 -17.70 -16.03 6.05
C PHE A 71 -18.84 -15.05 5.74
N LEU A 72 -20.07 -15.38 6.17
CA LEU A 72 -21.29 -14.60 5.88
C LEU A 72 -21.55 -14.37 4.37
N GLY A 73 -20.97 -15.19 3.49
CA GLY A 73 -21.20 -15.14 2.03
C GLY A 73 -20.37 -14.12 1.25
N PHE A 74 -19.90 -13.04 1.88
CA PHE A 74 -19.17 -11.94 1.21
C PHE A 74 -17.78 -11.64 1.80
N LEU A 75 -17.43 -12.14 3.00
CA LEU A 75 -16.08 -11.99 3.56
C LEU A 75 -15.19 -13.14 3.08
N ARG A 76 -14.21 -12.84 2.22
CA ARG A 76 -13.31 -13.83 1.60
C ARG A 76 -11.84 -13.55 1.86
N TYR A 77 -11.10 -14.61 2.19
CA TYR A 77 -9.65 -14.54 2.28
C TYR A 77 -9.05 -14.48 0.89
N GLU A 78 -8.03 -13.65 0.75
CA GLU A 78 -7.36 -13.44 -0.53
C GLU A 78 -5.87 -13.20 -0.28
N ILE A 79 -5.06 -13.74 -1.17
CA ILE A 79 -3.60 -13.62 -1.13
C ILE A 79 -3.04 -12.61 -2.14
N THR A 80 -3.92 -11.89 -2.85
CA THR A 80 -3.53 -10.91 -3.86
C THR A 80 -2.77 -9.73 -3.29
N PHE A 81 -2.99 -9.37 -2.02
CA PHE A 81 -2.35 -8.23 -1.37
C PHE A 81 -0.81 -8.36 -1.33
N ILE A 82 -0.27 -9.60 -1.28
CA ILE A 82 1.18 -9.86 -1.35
C ILE A 82 1.80 -9.26 -2.61
N SER A 83 1.13 -9.34 -3.76
CA SER A 83 1.66 -8.78 -5.03
C SER A 83 1.85 -7.27 -4.95
N TYR A 84 0.96 -6.56 -4.24
CA TYR A 84 1.07 -5.11 -4.05
C TYR A 84 2.23 -4.77 -3.10
N LEU A 85 2.46 -5.57 -2.06
CA LEU A 85 3.63 -5.42 -1.18
C LEU A 85 4.94 -5.66 -1.94
N ILE A 86 4.98 -6.65 -2.82
CA ILE A 86 6.12 -6.90 -3.72
C ILE A 86 6.35 -5.67 -4.61
N CYS A 87 5.30 -5.14 -5.25
CA CYS A 87 5.40 -3.95 -6.09
C CYS A 87 5.89 -2.72 -5.33
N LEU A 88 5.39 -2.51 -4.11
CA LEU A 88 5.81 -1.41 -3.23
C LEU A 88 7.31 -1.51 -2.91
N LYS A 89 7.79 -2.71 -2.58
CA LYS A 89 9.20 -2.94 -2.22
C LYS A 89 10.14 -2.84 -3.42
N ALA A 90 9.73 -3.39 -4.57
CA ALA A 90 10.52 -3.45 -5.79
C ALA A 90 10.56 -2.11 -6.54
N ILE A 91 9.43 -1.38 -6.56
CA ILE A 91 9.27 -0.15 -7.36
C ILE A 91 9.04 1.05 -6.44
N ASN A 92 7.79 1.36 -6.09
CA ASN A 92 7.42 2.41 -5.14
C ASN A 92 5.90 2.39 -4.83
N LEU A 93 5.46 3.30 -3.96
CA LEU A 93 4.06 3.43 -3.54
C LEU A 93 3.14 3.83 -4.70
N PHE A 94 3.55 4.77 -5.54
CA PHE A 94 2.69 5.29 -6.61
C PHE A 94 2.26 4.18 -7.58
N TYR A 95 3.23 3.41 -8.10
CA TYR A 95 2.90 2.33 -9.02
C TYR A 95 2.19 1.17 -8.33
N SER A 96 2.51 0.90 -7.05
CA SER A 96 1.78 -0.13 -6.32
C SER A 96 0.31 0.23 -6.15
N SER A 97 -0.01 1.48 -5.79
CA SER A 97 -1.40 1.98 -5.73
C SER A 97 -2.12 1.89 -7.07
N LEU A 98 -1.44 2.21 -8.18
CA LEU A 98 -2.02 2.02 -9.53
C LEU A 98 -2.34 0.55 -9.81
N ILE A 99 -1.44 -0.36 -9.43
CA ILE A 99 -1.66 -1.80 -9.58
C ILE A 99 -2.84 -2.27 -8.71
N VAL A 100 -3.00 -1.77 -7.48
CA VAL A 100 -4.17 -2.09 -6.65
C VAL A 100 -5.47 -1.77 -7.40
N ILE A 101 -5.55 -0.56 -7.97
CA ILE A 101 -6.72 -0.11 -8.75
C ILE A 101 -6.93 -1.06 -9.94
N ILE A 102 -5.97 -1.15 -10.85
CA ILE A 102 -6.13 -1.92 -12.09
C ILE A 102 -6.43 -3.39 -11.80
N ALA A 103 -5.64 -4.04 -10.94
CA ALA A 103 -5.75 -5.45 -10.67
C ALA A 103 -7.07 -5.83 -9.98
N SER A 104 -7.58 -4.97 -9.08
CA SER A 104 -8.88 -5.21 -8.44
C SER A 104 -10.03 -5.21 -9.46
N TRP A 105 -10.04 -4.24 -10.38
CA TRP A 105 -11.10 -4.11 -11.39
C TRP A 105 -10.99 -5.15 -12.50
N MET A 106 -9.78 -5.65 -12.79
CA MET A 106 -9.59 -6.75 -13.75
C MET A 106 -10.33 -8.02 -13.34
N ARG A 107 -10.75 -8.16 -12.08
CA ARG A 107 -11.54 -9.33 -11.65
C ARG A 107 -12.85 -9.50 -12.41
N PHE A 108 -13.45 -8.40 -12.88
CA PHE A 108 -14.66 -8.43 -13.72
C PHE A 108 -14.44 -9.02 -15.11
N ILE A 109 -13.20 -9.16 -15.57
CA ILE A 109 -12.86 -9.71 -16.89
C ILE A 109 -12.84 -11.26 -16.85
N GLY A 110 -13.63 -11.86 -15.95
CA GLY A 110 -13.79 -13.31 -15.84
C GLY A 110 -12.75 -14.03 -14.99
N ILE A 111 -12.00 -13.31 -14.14
CA ILE A 111 -11.06 -13.95 -13.19
C ILE A 111 -11.82 -14.53 -11.99
N ASP A 112 -12.77 -13.77 -11.46
CA ASP A 112 -13.63 -14.22 -10.37
C ASP A 112 -15.10 -14.20 -10.86
N PRO A 113 -15.71 -15.37 -11.10
CA PRO A 113 -17.09 -15.45 -11.57
C PRO A 113 -18.10 -14.94 -10.54
N MET A 114 -17.68 -14.78 -9.28
CA MET A 114 -18.48 -14.28 -8.16
C MET A 114 -18.07 -12.86 -7.78
N ALA A 115 -17.41 -12.12 -8.69
CA ALA A 115 -17.02 -10.75 -8.46
C ALA A 115 -18.24 -9.83 -8.44
N GLU A 116 -18.44 -9.15 -7.32
CA GLU A 116 -19.46 -8.12 -7.14
C GLU A 116 -18.78 -6.75 -7.05
N TRP A 117 -19.32 -5.73 -7.73
CA TRP A 117 -18.71 -4.39 -7.75
C TRP A 117 -18.61 -3.75 -6.37
N VAL A 118 -19.57 -4.00 -5.47
CA VAL A 118 -19.51 -3.52 -4.08
C VAL A 118 -18.36 -4.19 -3.32
N GLY A 119 -18.21 -5.50 -3.47
CA GLY A 119 -17.12 -6.27 -2.85
C GLY A 119 -15.74 -5.85 -3.38
N VAL A 120 -15.60 -5.73 -4.71
CA VAL A 120 -14.35 -5.29 -5.35
C VAL A 120 -14.01 -3.85 -4.95
N LEU A 121 -14.99 -2.95 -4.86
CA LEU A 121 -14.79 -1.59 -4.37
C LEU A 121 -14.29 -1.58 -2.91
N THR A 122 -14.93 -2.37 -2.04
CA THR A 122 -14.57 -2.46 -0.62
C THR A 122 -13.13 -2.96 -0.46
N MET A 123 -12.79 -4.02 -1.19
CA MET A 123 -11.45 -4.58 -1.23
C MET A 123 -10.44 -3.56 -1.74
N ASN A 124 -10.74 -2.86 -2.83
CA ASN A 124 -9.84 -1.87 -3.42
C ASN A 124 -9.53 -0.74 -2.43
N LEU A 125 -10.55 -0.19 -1.77
CA LEU A 125 -10.40 0.85 -0.77
C LEU A 125 -9.59 0.37 0.44
N SER A 126 -9.82 -0.86 0.87
CA SER A 126 -9.09 -1.46 2.00
C SER A 126 -7.61 -1.68 1.68
N ASP A 127 -7.31 -2.25 0.51
CA ASP A 127 -5.95 -2.54 0.07
C ASP A 127 -5.16 -1.24 -0.22
N LEU A 128 -5.82 -0.22 -0.79
CA LEU A 128 -5.22 1.10 -0.97
C LEU A 128 -4.89 1.76 0.38
N PHE A 129 -5.80 1.66 1.35
CA PHE A 129 -5.53 2.18 2.69
C PHE A 129 -4.38 1.42 3.36
N ALA A 130 -4.41 0.08 3.31
CA ALA A 130 -3.38 -0.78 3.87
C ALA A 130 -1.99 -0.48 3.31
N ILE A 131 -1.87 -0.34 1.99
CA ILE A 131 -0.56 -0.10 1.37
C ILE A 131 -0.02 1.29 1.64
N CYS A 132 -0.89 2.31 1.67
CA CYS A 132 -0.50 3.68 2.01
C CYS A 132 -0.01 3.77 3.45
N ILE A 133 -0.74 3.19 4.41
CA ILE A 133 -0.38 3.17 5.82
C ILE A 133 0.90 2.35 6.04
N PHE A 134 1.02 1.18 5.41
CA PHE A 134 2.24 0.37 5.48
C PHE A 134 3.46 1.13 4.96
N ALA A 135 3.35 1.77 3.78
CA ALA A 135 4.42 2.57 3.21
C ALA A 135 4.83 3.75 4.12
N LEU A 136 3.84 4.42 4.73
CA LEU A 136 4.05 5.52 5.66
C LEU A 136 4.83 5.06 6.91
N PHE A 137 4.37 4.01 7.59
CA PHE A 137 5.06 3.48 8.78
C PHE A 137 6.43 2.91 8.44
N PHE A 138 6.58 2.25 7.29
CA PHE A 138 7.87 1.75 6.83
C PHE A 138 8.86 2.88 6.57
N TYR A 139 8.40 3.99 5.96
CA TYR A 139 9.20 5.19 5.75
C TYR A 139 9.65 5.81 7.08
N PHE A 140 8.73 6.08 8.00
CA PHE A 140 9.09 6.64 9.32
C PHE A 140 10.03 5.73 10.09
N SER A 141 9.77 4.43 10.08
CA SER A 141 10.61 3.50 10.79
C SER A 141 12.03 3.46 10.21
N ASN A 142 12.25 3.73 8.91
CA ASN A 142 13.60 3.85 8.34
C ASN A 142 14.33 5.12 8.77
N ILE A 143 13.60 6.18 9.14
CA ILE A 143 14.18 7.40 9.69
C ILE A 143 14.67 7.13 11.13
N PHE A 144 13.83 6.52 11.95
CA PHE A 144 14.12 6.31 13.39
C PHE A 144 15.06 5.11 13.65
N PHE A 145 14.95 4.03 12.88
CA PHE A 145 15.72 2.81 13.09
C PHE A 145 16.56 2.47 11.85
N LYS A 146 17.85 2.89 11.88
CA LYS A 146 18.81 2.65 10.78
C LYS A 146 19.38 1.22 10.76
N ASN A 147 19.17 0.43 11.81
CA ASN A 147 19.79 -0.90 11.92
C ASN A 147 19.09 -1.92 10.99
N LYS A 148 19.84 -2.45 10.02
CA LYS A 148 19.35 -3.43 9.04
C LYS A 148 19.09 -4.82 9.63
N ASN A 149 19.72 -5.16 10.76
CA ASN A 149 19.62 -6.50 11.34
C ASN A 149 18.20 -6.84 11.84
N TYR A 150 17.37 -5.82 12.08
CA TYR A 150 15.99 -5.98 12.57
C TYR A 150 14.92 -5.71 11.51
N GLU A 151 15.26 -5.70 10.22
CA GLU A 151 14.30 -5.37 9.14
C GLU A 151 13.05 -6.27 9.16
N VAL A 152 13.21 -7.58 9.39
CA VAL A 152 12.09 -8.54 9.44
C VAL A 152 11.18 -8.26 10.65
N LEU A 153 11.77 -8.12 11.84
CA LEU A 153 11.01 -7.85 13.08
C LEU A 153 10.26 -6.51 12.99
N LYS A 154 10.95 -5.48 12.50
CA LYS A 154 10.36 -4.16 12.25
C LYS A 154 9.19 -4.24 11.28
N THR A 155 9.35 -4.99 10.19
CA THR A 155 8.28 -5.16 9.20
C THR A 155 7.10 -5.93 9.79
N PHE A 156 7.34 -6.92 10.67
CA PHE A 156 6.29 -7.62 11.38
C PHE A 156 5.50 -6.71 12.33
N ILE A 157 6.18 -5.87 13.11
CA ILE A 157 5.51 -4.89 13.99
C ILE A 157 4.66 -3.92 13.17
N ILE A 158 5.19 -3.41 12.06
CA ILE A 158 4.45 -2.52 11.16
C ILE A 158 3.23 -3.25 10.57
N ALA A 159 3.39 -4.50 10.13
CA ALA A 159 2.31 -5.32 9.61
C ALA A 159 1.17 -5.49 10.63
N LEU A 160 1.50 -5.71 11.91
CA LEU A 160 0.52 -5.81 12.98
C LEU A 160 -0.24 -4.48 13.18
N ILE A 161 0.47 -3.36 13.25
CA ILE A 161 -0.13 -2.02 13.37
C ILE A 161 -1.06 -1.73 12.19
N VAL A 162 -0.59 -2.00 10.96
CA VAL A 162 -1.36 -1.78 9.73
C VAL A 162 -2.63 -2.64 9.75
N SER A 163 -2.52 -3.92 10.11
CA SER A 163 -3.68 -4.83 10.14
C SER A 163 -4.76 -4.35 11.11
N ILE A 164 -4.37 -3.81 12.27
CA ILE A 164 -5.30 -3.21 13.24
C ILE A 164 -5.96 -1.96 12.65
N LEU A 165 -5.18 -1.03 12.08
CA LEU A 165 -5.70 0.22 11.53
C LEU A 165 -6.64 -0.02 10.33
N VAL A 166 -6.29 -0.94 9.44
CA VAL A 166 -7.11 -1.32 8.29
C VAL A 166 -8.42 -1.98 8.75
N SER A 167 -8.38 -2.74 9.84
CA SER A 167 -9.59 -3.34 10.40
C SER A 167 -10.57 -2.29 10.92
N PHE A 168 -10.08 -1.25 11.60
CA PHE A 168 -10.91 -0.10 11.96
C PHE A 168 -11.43 0.66 10.74
N TRP A 169 -10.58 0.88 9.74
CA TRP A 169 -10.98 1.49 8.48
C TRP A 169 -12.12 0.72 7.79
N ASN A 170 -12.03 -0.61 7.76
CA ASN A 170 -13.06 -1.45 7.15
C ASN A 170 -14.38 -1.41 7.92
N ILE A 171 -14.36 -1.31 9.25
CA ILE A 171 -15.58 -1.10 10.04
C ILE A 171 -16.20 0.24 9.67
N ILE A 172 -15.39 1.31 9.58
CA ILE A 172 -15.86 2.65 9.18
C ILE A 172 -16.51 2.57 7.79
N LEU A 173 -15.85 1.96 6.80
CA LEU A 173 -16.40 1.83 5.44
C LEU A 173 -17.72 1.03 5.43
N ASN A 174 -17.74 -0.13 6.10
CA ASN A 174 -18.93 -0.98 6.24
C ASN A 174 -20.12 -0.22 6.84
N PHE A 175 -19.89 0.48 7.94
CA PHE A 175 -20.94 1.16 8.69
C PHE A 175 -21.33 2.49 8.06
N SER A 176 -20.45 3.11 7.29
CA SER A 176 -20.73 4.36 6.60
C SER A 176 -21.61 4.14 5.37
N PHE A 177 -21.16 3.30 4.43
CA PHE A 177 -21.86 3.18 3.15
C PHE A 177 -21.82 1.81 2.48
N ILE A 178 -20.86 0.93 2.78
CA ILE A 178 -20.75 -0.36 2.05
C ILE A 178 -21.95 -1.27 2.31
N LEU A 179 -22.42 -1.40 3.56
CA LEU A 179 -23.62 -2.21 3.85
C LEU A 179 -24.88 -1.68 3.14
N TYR A 180 -24.98 -0.36 3.02
CA TYR A 180 -26.06 0.30 2.27
C TYR A 180 -25.97 0.01 0.76
N LEU A 181 -24.76 0.00 0.20
CA LEU A 181 -24.55 -0.37 -1.21
C LEU A 181 -24.91 -1.84 -1.45
N TYR A 182 -24.59 -2.74 -0.53
CA TYR A 182 -24.99 -4.16 -0.63
C TYR A 182 -26.51 -4.33 -0.61
N ASP A 183 -27.20 -3.64 0.29
CA ASP A 183 -28.66 -3.70 0.38
C ASP A 183 -29.34 -3.28 -0.93
N LYS A 184 -28.86 -2.17 -1.53
CA LYS A 184 -29.29 -1.72 -2.85
C LYS A 184 -28.93 -2.68 -3.98
N PHE A 185 -27.73 -3.25 -3.95
CA PHE A 185 -27.25 -4.13 -5.00
C PHE A 185 -28.07 -5.42 -5.11
N TYR A 186 -28.46 -6.00 -3.97
CA TYR A 186 -29.28 -7.21 -3.93
C TYR A 186 -30.78 -6.96 -4.10
N GLY A 187 -31.22 -5.70 -4.25
CA GLY A 187 -32.64 -5.36 -4.37
C GLY A 187 -33.46 -5.67 -3.12
N ASN A 188 -32.79 -5.87 -1.97
CA ASN A 188 -33.45 -6.17 -0.71
C ASN A 188 -34.09 -4.88 -0.19
N SER A 189 -35.39 -4.71 -0.45
CA SER A 189 -36.17 -3.62 0.14
C SER A 189 -36.38 -3.79 1.66
N SER A 190 -35.96 -4.93 2.21
CA SER A 190 -36.10 -5.32 3.61
C SER A 190 -34.96 -4.86 4.51
N GLY A 191 -33.86 -4.30 3.99
CA GLY A 191 -32.79 -3.76 4.83
C GLY A 191 -31.93 -4.81 5.53
N VAL A 192 -31.92 -6.07 5.07
CA VAL A 192 -31.25 -7.20 5.72
C VAL A 192 -29.77 -6.91 5.98
N PHE A 193 -29.07 -6.24 5.07
CA PHE A 193 -27.66 -5.90 5.27
C PHE A 193 -27.45 -4.77 6.27
N LEU A 194 -28.44 -3.90 6.45
CA LEU A 194 -28.39 -2.83 7.46
C LEU A 194 -28.55 -3.38 8.88
N GLU A 195 -29.24 -4.51 9.04
CA GLU A 195 -29.33 -5.22 10.32
C GLU A 195 -27.97 -5.72 10.81
N PHE A 196 -27.00 -5.92 9.91
CA PHE A 196 -25.63 -6.24 10.31
C PHE A 196 -24.88 -5.07 10.95
N LYS A 197 -25.44 -3.86 11.02
CA LYS A 197 -24.78 -2.70 11.64
C LYS A 197 -24.80 -2.77 13.18
N THR A 198 -24.26 -3.86 13.73
CA THR A 198 -24.19 -4.18 15.16
C THR A 198 -22.74 -4.30 15.62
N TRP A 199 -22.50 -4.05 16.92
CA TRP A 199 -21.17 -4.19 17.52
C TRP A 199 -20.60 -5.61 17.41
N TRP A 200 -21.45 -6.63 17.42
CA TRP A 200 -21.04 -8.02 17.18
C TRP A 200 -20.43 -8.18 15.80
N TYR A 201 -21.11 -7.69 14.75
CA TYR A 201 -20.59 -7.76 13.39
C TYR A 201 -19.34 -6.90 13.20
N ALA A 202 -19.22 -5.75 13.88
CA ALA A 202 -17.99 -4.98 13.91
C ALA A 202 -16.81 -5.82 14.47
N GLY A 203 -17.04 -6.60 15.53
CA GLY A 203 -16.05 -7.54 16.08
C GLY A 203 -15.64 -8.64 15.10
N VAL A 204 -16.60 -9.22 14.38
CA VAL A 204 -16.35 -10.19 13.30
C VAL A 204 -15.51 -9.57 12.19
N LEU A 205 -15.91 -8.39 11.69
CA LEU A 205 -15.15 -7.65 10.68
C LEU A 205 -13.73 -7.34 11.16
N PHE A 206 -13.57 -6.94 12.42
CA PHE A 206 -12.27 -6.65 13.00
C PHE A 206 -11.35 -7.87 12.95
N GLY A 207 -11.81 -8.99 13.53
CA GLY A 207 -11.03 -10.23 13.61
C GLY A 207 -10.71 -10.80 12.22
N PHE A 208 -11.69 -10.80 11.32
CA PHE A 208 -11.52 -11.25 9.95
C PHE A 208 -10.45 -10.44 9.19
N ASN A 209 -10.52 -9.11 9.27
CA ASN A 209 -9.57 -8.24 8.55
C ASN A 209 -8.15 -8.35 9.13
N ILE A 210 -7.98 -8.41 10.46
CA ILE A 210 -6.67 -8.66 11.06
C ILE A 210 -6.08 -9.96 10.53
N SER A 211 -6.85 -11.04 10.58
CA SER A 211 -6.39 -12.35 10.11
C SER A 211 -6.02 -12.32 8.63
N LYS A 212 -6.88 -11.73 7.78
CA LYS A 212 -6.66 -11.60 6.32
C LYS A 212 -5.35 -10.89 6.01
N TYR A 213 -5.11 -9.72 6.61
CA TYR A 213 -3.89 -8.94 6.33
C TYR A 213 -2.66 -9.57 6.96
N MET A 214 -2.75 -10.11 8.18
CA MET A 214 -1.64 -10.82 8.82
C MET A 214 -1.18 -12.02 8.02
N PHE A 215 -2.11 -12.79 7.45
CA PHE A 215 -1.78 -13.91 6.57
C PHE A 215 -0.94 -13.46 5.37
N ASN A 216 -1.36 -12.39 4.69
CA ASN A 216 -0.60 -11.81 3.57
C ASN A 216 0.78 -11.30 4.02
N PHE A 217 0.85 -10.62 5.16
CA PHE A 217 2.11 -10.10 5.67
C PHE A 217 3.08 -11.21 6.07
N ILE A 218 2.62 -12.30 6.69
CA ILE A 218 3.46 -13.45 7.04
C ILE A 218 4.12 -14.03 5.80
N ILE A 219 3.35 -14.23 4.72
CA ILE A 219 3.90 -14.69 3.45
C ILE A 219 4.90 -13.67 2.91
N PHE A 220 4.56 -12.38 2.92
CA PHE A 220 5.47 -11.33 2.47
C PHE A 220 6.79 -11.25 3.25
N LEU A 221 6.78 -11.49 4.57
CA LEU A 221 8.00 -11.50 5.39
C LEU A 221 9.01 -12.54 4.89
N SER A 222 8.54 -13.69 4.38
CA SER A 222 9.41 -14.71 3.79
C SER A 222 10.11 -14.23 2.49
N LEU A 223 9.50 -13.25 1.81
CA LEU A 223 9.99 -12.71 0.53
C LEU A 223 10.93 -11.50 0.69
N ILE A 224 11.00 -10.88 1.87
CA ILE A 224 11.81 -9.67 2.09
C ILE A 224 13.29 -9.89 1.74
N LYS A 225 13.89 -10.98 2.21
CA LYS A 225 15.31 -11.27 1.95
C LYS A 225 15.58 -11.50 0.46
N PRO A 226 14.83 -12.36 -0.26
CA PRO A 226 14.94 -12.47 -1.72
C PRO A 226 14.80 -11.14 -2.45
N LEU A 227 13.78 -10.33 -2.11
CA LEU A 227 13.53 -9.05 -2.78
C LEU A 227 14.69 -8.05 -2.56
N ASN A 228 15.26 -8.00 -1.36
CA ASN A 228 16.41 -7.16 -1.08
C ASN A 228 17.65 -7.56 -1.90
N ARG A 229 17.87 -8.86 -2.13
CA ARG A 229 18.97 -9.36 -2.98
C ARG A 229 18.78 -8.99 -4.45
N ILE A 230 17.54 -9.11 -4.96
CA ILE A 230 17.21 -8.71 -6.33
C ILE A 230 17.50 -7.22 -6.50
N LYS A 231 17.02 -6.39 -5.55
CA LYS A 231 17.22 -4.94 -5.58
C LYS A 231 18.69 -4.52 -5.53
N SER A 232 19.52 -5.20 -4.73
CA SER A 232 20.95 -4.88 -4.64
C SER A 232 21.72 -5.23 -5.90
N ASN A 233 21.36 -6.33 -6.58
CA ASN A 233 22.07 -6.81 -7.77
C ASN A 233 21.70 -6.04 -9.04
N SER A 234 20.53 -5.41 -9.06
CA SER A 234 19.99 -4.75 -10.24
C SER A 234 20.40 -3.29 -10.43
N ASN A 235 21.31 -2.74 -9.60
CA ASN A 235 21.62 -1.30 -9.57
C ASN A 235 20.33 -0.43 -9.63
N LEU A 236 19.30 -0.81 -8.85
CA LEU A 236 17.97 -0.20 -8.83
C LEU A 236 17.87 1.01 -7.88
#